data_AF-A0A0A0I9R4-F1
#
_entry.id   AF-A0A0A0I9R4-F1
#
_cell.length_a   1.000
_cell.length_b   1.000
_cell.length_c   1.000
_cell.angle_alpha   90.00
_cell.angle_beta   90.00
_cell.angle_gamma   90.00
#
_symmetry.space_group_name_H-M   'P 1'
#
loop_
_entity.id
_entity.type
_entity.pdbx_description
1 polymer ?
#
loop_
_entity_poly.entity_id
_entity_poly.type
_entity_poly.pdbx_seq_one_letter_code
_entity_poly.pdbx_strand_id
1 'polypeptide(L)'
;MFQNLIISNELSLYKFFKQLNFDLYLTKPQLEHLEGTMTAMILKGFNGKVSDIAELASKRHRTSITRFLSKSNWDENLLINALKSKVIELIWNKSEKSQKPIYLI
;
A
#
# COMPACT_ATOMS: atom_id res chain seq x y z
N MET A 1 5.32 -7.54 -18.71
CA MET A 1 4.72 -6.18 -18.69
C MET A 1 3.93 -6.03 -17.39
N PHE A 2 4.51 -5.34 -16.40
CA PHE A 2 3.88 -5.00 -15.11
C PHE A 2 2.96 -3.77 -15.20
N GLN A 3 2.66 -3.31 -16.42
CA GLN A 3 2.00 -2.02 -16.66
C GLN A 3 0.55 -1.97 -16.15
N ASN A 4 -0.11 -3.12 -15.96
CA ASN A 4 -1.47 -3.18 -15.41
C ASN A 4 -1.51 -3.25 -13.87
N LEU A 5 -0.34 -3.24 -13.20
CA LEU A 5 -0.20 -3.20 -11.73
C LEU A 5 0.25 -1.82 -11.22
N ILE A 6 0.46 -0.87 -12.13
CA ILE A 6 0.71 0.52 -11.74
C ILE A 6 -0.62 1.04 -11.20
N ILE A 7 -0.69 1.17 -9.87
CA ILE A 7 -1.78 1.76 -9.13
C ILE A 7 -1.94 3.20 -9.66
N SER A 8 -2.85 3.39 -10.61
CA SER A 8 -2.92 4.58 -11.44
C SER A 8 -3.85 5.67 -10.90
N ASN A 9 -4.55 5.42 -9.79
CA ASN A 9 -5.37 6.41 -9.08
C ASN A 9 -5.73 5.99 -7.62
N GLU A 10 -6.25 6.91 -6.80
CA GLU A 10 -6.71 6.65 -5.42
C GLU A 10 -7.76 5.51 -5.34
N LEU A 11 -8.71 5.48 -6.29
CA LEU A 11 -9.71 4.43 -6.42
C LEU A 11 -9.11 3.02 -6.60
N SER A 12 -7.86 2.91 -7.03
CA SER A 12 -7.12 1.65 -7.15
C SER A 12 -6.39 1.25 -5.85
N LEU A 13 -5.98 2.20 -5.00
CA LEU A 13 -5.36 1.90 -3.69
C LEU A 13 -6.36 1.33 -2.71
N TYR A 14 -7.52 1.98 -2.54
CA TYR A 14 -8.54 1.49 -1.62
C TYR A 14 -9.01 0.07 -1.99
N LYS A 15 -9.24 -0.19 -3.29
CA LYS A 15 -9.59 -1.53 -3.78
C LYS A 15 -8.48 -2.54 -3.52
N PHE A 16 -7.22 -2.15 -3.70
CA PHE A 16 -6.08 -3.00 -3.41
C PHE A 16 -5.99 -3.34 -1.91
N PHE A 17 -6.18 -2.37 -1.01
CA PHE A 17 -6.21 -2.62 0.43
C PHE A 17 -7.36 -3.55 0.84
N LYS A 18 -8.52 -3.44 0.19
CA LYS A 18 -9.61 -4.40 0.37
C LYS A 18 -9.24 -5.81 -0.09
N GLN A 19 -8.53 -5.95 -1.21
CA GLN A 19 -8.03 -7.26 -1.66
C GLN A 19 -7.03 -7.89 -0.69
N LEU A 20 -6.28 -7.06 0.04
CA LEU A 20 -5.38 -7.49 1.12
C LEU A 20 -6.09 -7.71 2.46
N ASN A 21 -7.41 -7.47 2.53
CA ASN A 21 -8.21 -7.52 3.75
C ASN A 21 -7.69 -6.59 4.86
N PHE A 22 -7.10 -5.46 4.52
CA PHE A 22 -6.56 -4.51 5.52
C PHE A 22 -7.64 -3.91 6.41
N ASP A 23 -8.89 -3.89 5.95
CA ASP A 23 -10.06 -3.47 6.74
C ASP A 23 -10.43 -4.42 7.88
N LEU A 24 -9.89 -5.63 7.91
CA LEU A 24 -9.99 -6.53 9.07
C LEU A 24 -8.98 -6.19 10.18
N TYR A 25 -7.90 -5.49 9.84
CA TYR A 25 -6.78 -5.23 10.75
C TYR A 25 -6.67 -3.76 11.14
N LEU A 26 -7.14 -2.85 10.28
CA LEU A 26 -6.99 -1.41 10.43
C LEU A 26 -8.33 -0.71 10.60
N THR A 27 -8.34 0.28 11.48
CA THR A 27 -9.47 1.20 11.60
C THR A 27 -9.58 2.09 10.36
N LYS A 28 -10.78 2.61 10.08
CA LYS A 28 -11.00 3.55 8.97
C LYS A 28 -10.02 4.75 8.97
N PRO A 29 -9.74 5.43 10.10
CA PRO A 29 -8.76 6.51 10.11
C PRO A 29 -7.33 6.07 9.78
N GLN A 30 -6.95 4.83 10.11
CA GLN A 30 -5.63 4.28 9.76
C GLN A 30 -5.54 3.95 8.27
N LEU A 31 -6.61 3.41 7.68
CA LEU A 31 -6.71 3.21 6.23
C LEU A 31 -6.61 4.52 5.45
N GLU A 32 -7.34 5.56 5.88
CA GLU A 32 -7.27 6.89 5.25
C GLU A 32 -5.85 7.49 5.33
N HIS A 33 -5.16 7.30 6.45
CA HIS A 33 -3.78 7.75 6.58
C HIS A 33 -2.83 6.95 5.69
N LEU A 34 -3.02 5.63 5.59
CA LEU A 34 -2.21 4.76 4.75
C LEU A 34 -2.41 5.08 3.27
N GLU A 35 -3.65 5.28 2.83
CA GLU A 35 -4.01 5.68 1.47
C GLU A 35 -3.36 7.01 1.10
N GLY A 36 -3.55 8.06 1.91
CA GLY A 36 -2.93 9.36 1.65
C GLY A 36 -1.39 9.29 1.64
N THR A 37 -0.79 8.50 2.53
CA THR A 37 0.67 8.29 2.54
C THR A 37 1.15 7.63 1.25
N MET A 38 0.51 6.53 0.84
CA MET A 38 0.88 5.80 -0.37
C MET A 38 0.68 6.64 -1.64
N THR A 39 -0.43 7.38 -1.74
CA THR A 39 -0.70 8.29 -2.86
C THR A 39 0.42 9.32 -2.99
N ALA A 40 0.77 10.01 -1.89
CA ALA A 40 1.83 11.02 -1.93
C ALA A 40 3.21 10.42 -2.28
N MET A 41 3.52 9.24 -1.76
CA MET A 41 4.77 8.55 -2.12
C MET A 41 4.81 8.17 -3.59
N ILE A 42 3.73 7.63 -4.15
CA ILE A 42 3.64 7.29 -5.58
C ILE A 42 3.82 8.56 -6.44
N LEU A 43 3.13 9.65 -6.11
CA LEU A 43 3.22 10.92 -6.83
C LEU A 43 4.62 11.54 -6.79
N LYS A 44 5.38 11.32 -5.72
CA LYS A 44 6.77 11.78 -5.58
C LYS A 44 7.82 10.75 -6.00
N GLY A 45 7.41 9.64 -6.62
CA GLY A 45 8.34 8.57 -7.04
C GLY A 45 9.09 7.93 -5.87
N PHE A 46 8.43 7.75 -4.73
CA PHE A 46 8.95 7.18 -3.48
C PHE A 46 10.12 7.96 -2.85
N ASN A 47 10.34 9.22 -3.24
CA ASN A 47 11.33 10.12 -2.65
C ASN A 47 10.67 11.29 -1.89
N GLY A 48 9.40 11.13 -1.52
CA GLY A 48 8.62 12.16 -0.83
C GLY A 48 8.94 12.27 0.66
N LYS A 49 8.74 13.45 1.23
CA LYS A 49 8.83 13.77 2.66
C LYS A 49 7.43 13.76 3.28
N VAL A 50 7.37 13.75 4.62
CA VAL A 50 6.10 13.85 5.37
C VAL A 50 5.31 15.12 5.03
N SER A 51 6.01 16.22 4.66
CA SER A 51 5.36 17.45 4.19
C SER A 51 4.57 17.23 2.89
N ASP A 52 5.08 16.39 1.98
CA ASP A 52 4.43 16.11 0.70
C ASP A 52 3.12 15.34 0.89
N ILE A 53 3.00 14.54 1.96
CA ILE A 53 1.75 13.83 2.30
C ILE A 53 0.64 14.84 2.67
N ALA A 54 0.99 15.89 3.43
CA ALA A 54 0.05 16.94 3.80
C ALA A 54 -0.34 17.82 2.61
N GLU A 55 0.55 18.01 1.64
CA GLU A 55 0.32 18.85 0.47
C GLU A 55 -0.50 18.13 -0.62
N LEU A 56 -0.21 16.84 -0.86
CA LEU A 56 -0.68 16.15 -2.07
C LEU A 56 -1.86 15.22 -1.85
N ALA A 57 -2.07 14.69 -0.64
CA ALA A 57 -2.93 13.52 -0.47
C ALA A 57 -3.72 13.48 0.84
N SER A 58 -3.51 14.42 1.76
CA SER A 58 -4.22 14.44 3.03
C SER A 58 -4.73 15.82 3.37
N LYS A 59 -6.03 15.92 3.72
CA LYS A 59 -6.59 17.12 4.37
C LYS A 59 -6.08 17.30 5.82
N ARG A 60 -5.20 16.42 6.29
CA ARG A 60 -4.70 16.40 7.67
C ARG A 60 -3.38 17.17 7.75
N HIS A 61 -3.20 17.92 8.83
CA HIS A 61 -1.97 18.63 9.10
C HIS A 61 -0.76 17.68 9.22
N ARG A 62 0.42 18.17 8.83
CA ARG A 62 1.71 17.47 8.95
C ARG A 62 1.92 16.82 10.33
N THR A 63 1.57 17.52 11.41
CA THR A 63 1.69 17.00 12.78
C THR A 63 0.85 15.75 13.03
N SER A 64 -0.36 15.70 12.47
CA SER A 64 -1.24 14.53 12.57
C SER A 64 -0.66 13.32 11.83
N ILE A 65 -0.05 13.55 10.67
CA ILE A 65 0.62 12.50 9.88
C ILE A 65 1.84 11.97 10.64
N THR A 66 2.69 12.86 11.17
CA THR A 66 3.84 12.46 12.01
C THR A 66 3.38 11.66 13.23
N ARG A 67 2.32 12.12 13.91
CA ARG A 67 1.76 11.41 15.07
C ARG A 67 1.22 10.04 14.69
N PHE A 68 0.56 9.92 13.53
CA PHE A 68 0.11 8.63 13.02
C PHE A 68 1.30 7.68 12.80
N LEU A 69 2.31 8.10 12.04
CA LEU A 69 3.47 7.24 11.73
C LEU A 69 4.29 6.84 12.97
N SER A 70 4.31 7.66 14.01
CA SER A 70 5.12 7.41 15.21
C SER A 70 4.36 6.77 16.38
N LYS A 71 3.03 6.91 16.44
CA LYS A 71 2.24 6.51 17.62
C LYS A 71 0.99 5.71 17.30
N SER A 72 0.63 5.53 16.04
CA SER A 72 -0.51 4.67 15.69
C SER A 72 -0.17 3.24 16.05
N ASN A 73 -1.03 2.59 16.83
CA ASN A 73 -0.88 1.18 17.15
C ASN A 73 -1.55 0.34 16.05
N TRP A 74 -0.76 -0.46 15.34
CA TRP A 74 -1.21 -1.45 14.36
C TRP A 74 -0.21 -2.62 14.36
N ASP A 75 -0.66 -3.82 14.03
CA ASP A 75 0.25 -4.96 13.88
C ASP A 75 0.81 -4.97 12.45
N GLU A 76 2.04 -4.46 12.31
CA GLU A 76 2.74 -4.41 11.03
C GLU A 76 2.94 -5.80 10.42
N ASN A 77 3.03 -6.85 11.24
CA ASN A 77 3.19 -8.22 10.74
C ASN A 77 1.94 -8.70 10.00
N LEU A 78 0.74 -8.34 10.45
CA LEU A 78 -0.49 -8.70 9.75
C LEU A 78 -0.52 -8.10 8.34
N LEU A 79 -0.13 -6.84 8.21
CA LEU A 79 -0.08 -6.13 6.93
C LEU A 79 0.99 -6.73 6.01
N ILE A 80 2.20 -6.95 6.54
CA ILE A 80 3.32 -7.52 5.78
C ILE A 80 2.99 -8.96 5.33
N ASN A 81 2.39 -9.77 6.20
CA ASN A 81 2.05 -11.15 5.87
C ASN A 81 0.94 -11.21 4.81
N ALA A 82 -0.10 -10.37 4.91
CA ALA A 82 -1.11 -10.25 3.88
C ALA A 82 -0.50 -9.85 2.52
N LEU A 83 0.43 -8.89 2.51
CA LEU A 83 1.13 -8.48 1.29
C LEU A 83 2.01 -9.61 0.72
N LYS A 84 2.81 -10.28 1.56
CA LYS A 84 3.65 -11.42 1.15
C LYS A 84 2.82 -12.53 0.52
N SER A 85 1.72 -12.91 1.16
CA SER A 85 0.78 -13.90 0.64
C SER A 85 0.25 -13.48 -0.73
N LYS A 86 -0.13 -12.21 -0.91
CA LYS A 86 -0.59 -11.72 -2.21
C LYS A 86 0.50 -11.74 -3.28
N VAL A 87 1.73 -11.39 -2.93
CA VAL A 87 2.87 -11.44 -3.86
C VAL A 87 3.14 -12.88 -4.30
N ILE A 88 3.13 -13.84 -3.37
CA ILE A 88 3.30 -15.27 -3.68
C ILE A 88 2.19 -15.73 -4.64
N GLU A 89 0.93 -15.41 -4.35
CA GLU A 89 -0.21 -15.71 -5.22
C GLU A 89 -0.02 -15.13 -6.63
N LEU A 90 0.44 -13.88 -6.74
CA LEU A 90 0.71 -13.23 -8.02
C LEU A 90 1.85 -13.91 -8.80
N ILE A 91 2.92 -14.34 -8.12
CA ILE A 91 4.03 -15.07 -8.73
C ILE A 91 3.54 -16.40 -9.29
N TRP A 92 2.81 -17.18 -8.50
CA TRP A 92 2.24 -18.47 -8.94
C TRP A 92 1.29 -18.29 -10.12
N ASN A 93 0.32 -17.37 -10.02
CA ASN A 93 -0.60 -17.05 -11.11
C ASN A 93 0.13 -16.63 -12.38
N LYS A 94 1.25 -15.92 -12.26
CA LYS A 94 2.06 -15.51 -13.40
C LYS A 94 2.82 -16.69 -14.02
N SER A 95 3.37 -17.58 -13.19
CA SER A 95 4.02 -18.82 -13.62
C SER A 95 3.04 -19.68 -14.41
N GLU A 96 1.87 -19.98 -13.85
CA GLU A 96 0.84 -20.79 -14.49
C GLU A 96 0.38 -20.18 -15.81
N LYS A 97 0.04 -18.88 -15.83
CA LYS A 97 -0.40 -18.21 -17.07
C LYS A 97 0.68 -18.15 -18.16
N SER A 98 1.95 -18.11 -17.77
CA SER A 98 3.05 -18.05 -18.74
C SER A 98 3.63 -19.42 -19.10
N GLN A 99 3.24 -20.49 -18.39
CA GLN A 99 3.83 -21.83 -18.48
C GLN A 99 5.36 -21.81 -18.29
N LYS A 100 5.87 -20.85 -17.53
CA LYS A 100 7.31 -20.73 -17.21
C LYS A 100 7.55 -21.08 -15.75
N PRO A 101 8.63 -21.82 -15.45
CA PRO A 101 8.98 -22.15 -14.07
C PRO A 101 9.37 -20.90 -13.27
N ILE A 102 9.17 -20.97 -11.96
CA ILE A 102 9.66 -19.97 -11.01
C ILE A 102 11.11 -20.31 -10.67
N TYR A 103 12.01 -19.35 -10.87
CA TYR A 103 13.40 -19.46 -10.45
C TYR A 103 13.57 -18.77 -9.10
N LEU A 104 14.12 -19.48 -8.12
CA LEU A 104 14.53 -18.92 -6.84
C LEU A 104 16.05 -18.72 -6.89
N ILE A 105 16.51 -17.50 -6.60
CA ILE A 105 17.92 -17.08 -6.63
C ILE A 105 18.32 -16.63 -5.22
#